data_AF-A0A915K4A5-F1
#
_entry.id   AF-A0A915K4A5-F1
#
_cell.length_a   1.000
_cell.length_b   1.000
_cell.length_c   1.000
_cell.angle_alpha   90.00
_cell.angle_beta   90.00
_cell.angle_gamma   90.00
#
_symmetry.space_group_name_H-M   'P 1'
#
loop_
_entity.id
_entity.type
_entity.pdbx_description
1 polymer ?
#
loop_
_entity_poly.entity_id
_entity_poly.type
_entity_poly.pdbx_seq_one_letter_code
_entity_poly.pdbx_strand_id
1 'polypeptide(L)' 'MTSAYAPSGNFVACGGLDNICSIYSLKTREGNVRVSRELPGHTGYLSCCRFIDDNQIVTSSGDMTW' A
#
# COMPACT_ATOMS: atom_id res chain seq x y z
N MET A 1 -11.48 1.89 -0.26
CA MET A 1 -10.53 1.79 -1.39
C MET A 1 -9.61 3.00 -1.29
N THR A 2 -8.32 2.76 -1.10
CA THR A 2 -7.31 3.79 -0.83
C THR A 2 -6.12 3.59 -1.76
N SER A 3 -5.43 4.67 -2.07
CA SER A 3 -4.16 4.65 -2.77
C SER A 3 -3.24 5.76 -2.26
N ALA A 4 -1.94 5.49 -2.24
CA ALA A 4 -0.93 6.44 -1.81
C ALA A 4 0.33 6.32 -2.67
N TYR A 5 0.98 7.44 -2.91
CA TYR A 5 2.30 7.51 -3.53
C TYR A 5 3.36 7.68 -2.44
N ALA A 6 4.47 6.96 -2.60
CA ALA A 6 5.65 7.20 -1.77
C ALA A 6 6.26 8.57 -2.11
N PRO A 7 6.77 9.33 -1.12
CA PRO A 7 7.38 10.63 -1.35
C PRO A 7 8.56 10.62 -2.34
N SER A 8 9.26 9.48 -2.46
CA SER A 8 10.33 9.30 -3.43
C SER A 8 9.86 9.10 -4.88
N GLY A 9 8.58 8.80 -5.10
CA GLY A 9 8.03 8.39 -6.39
C GLY A 9 8.38 6.95 -6.81
N ASN A 10 9.05 6.17 -5.97
CA ASN A 10 9.46 4.80 -6.32
C ASN A 10 8.35 3.76 -6.13
N PHE A 11 7.38 4.04 -5.27
CA PHE A 11 6.37 3.08 -4.85
C PHE A 11 4.97 3.68 -4.83
N VAL A 12 3.99 2.81 -5.03
CA VAL A 12 2.56 3.10 -4.87
C VAL A 12 1.96 2.01 -3.99
N ALA A 13 1.09 2.40 -3.06
CA ALA A 13 0.30 1.48 -2.27
C ALA A 13 -1.16 1.59 -2.67
N CYS A 14 -1.87 0.47 -2.62
CA CYS A 14 -3.32 0.45 -2.67
C CYS A 14 -3.88 -0.61 -1.71
N GLY A 15 -5.14 -0.44 -1.34
CA GLY A 15 -5.85 -1.39 -0.50
C GLY A 15 -7.35 -1.13 -0.49
N GLY A 16 -8.14 -2.14 -0.15
CA GLY A 16 -9.59 -2.01 -0.12
C GLY A 16 -10.27 -3.13 0.66
N LEU A 17 -11.26 -3.75 0.02
CA LEU A 17 -12.09 -4.81 0.61
C LEU A 17 -11.38 -6.17 0.67
N ASP A 18 -10.20 -6.25 0.08
CA ASP A 18 -9.29 -7.40 0.13
C ASP A 18 -8.50 -7.51 1.44
N ASN A 19 -8.61 -6.51 2.31
CA ASN A 19 -7.95 -6.42 3.62
C ASN A 19 -6.40 -6.46 3.54
N ILE A 20 -5.86 -6.27 2.33
CA ILE A 20 -4.42 -6.32 2.04
C ILE A 20 -3.96 -4.97 1.51
N CYS A 21 -2.85 -4.47 2.04
CA CYS A 21 -2.19 -3.32 1.44
C CYS A 21 -1.11 -3.81 0.47
N SER A 22 -1.37 -3.63 -0.83
CA SER A 22 -0.48 -4.01 -1.92
C SER A 22 0.41 -2.85 -2.31
N ILE A 23 1.72 -3.06 -2.29
CA ILE A 23 2.76 -2.09 -2.67
C ILE A 23 3.33 -2.49 -4.03
N TYR A 24 3.30 -1.55 -4.96
CA TYR A 24 3.81 -1.66 -6.32
C TYR A 24 5.11 -0.87 -6.44
N SER A 25 6.12 -1.48 -7.07
CA SER A 25 7.34 -0.78 -7.43
C SER A 25 7.18 -0.15 -8.82
N LEU A 26 7.42 1.15 -8.89
CA LEU A 26 7.45 1.91 -10.15
C LEU A 26 8.86 1.93 -10.76
N LYS A 27 9.87 1.47 -10.03
CA LYS A 27 11.27 1.39 -10.48
C LYS A 27 11.55 0.19 -11.40
N THR A 28 10.63 -0.17 -12.30
CA THR A 28 10.87 -1.26 -13.24
C THR A 28 11.41 -0.73 -14.56
N ARG A 29 12.67 -1.09 -14.87
CA ARG A 29 13.37 -0.72 -16.11
C ARG A 29 12.71 -1.32 -17.38
N GLU A 30 11.84 -2.31 -17.21
CA GLU A 30 11.20 -3.09 -18.28
C GLU A 30 9.71 -2.74 -18.50
N GLY A 31 9.20 -1.66 -17.89
CA GLY A 31 7.83 -1.16 -18.12
C GLY A 31 6.70 -1.96 -17.45
N ASN A 32 6.98 -3.14 -16.90
CA ASN A 32 6.00 -3.93 -16.15
C ASN A 32 6.00 -3.55 -14.67
N VAL A 33 4.95 -2.86 -14.23
CA VAL A 33 4.70 -2.62 -12.80
C VAL A 33 4.25 -3.93 -12.16
N ARG A 34 4.97 -4.39 -11.14
CA ARG A 34 4.63 -5.60 -10.38
C ARG A 34 4.41 -5.24 -8.92
N VAL A 35 3.59 -6.07 -8.25
CA VAL A 35 3.47 -6.03 -6.79
C VAL A 35 4.85 -6.35 -6.21
N SER A 36 5.41 -5.38 -5.51
CA SER A 36 6.67 -5.52 -4.79
C SER A 36 6.47 -6.22 -3.46
N ARG A 37 5.37 -5.90 -2.75
CA ARG A 37 5.04 -6.43 -1.43
C ARG A 37 3.54 -6.40 -1.20
N GLU A 38 3.05 -7.37 -0.45
CA GLU A 38 1.71 -7.36 0.12
C GLU A 38 1.86 -7.35 1.64
N LEU A 39 1.07 -6.51 2.30
CA LEU A 39 1.06 -6.36 3.75
C LEU A 39 -0.26 -6.93 4.29
N PRO A 40 -0.31 -8.23 4.58
CA PRO A 40 -1.44 -8.83 5.29
C PRO A 40 -1.33 -8.49 6.78
N GLY A 41 -2.47 -8.16 7.41
CA GLY A 41 -2.49 -7.86 8.85
C GLY A 41 -3.84 -7.36 9.34
N HIS A 42 -4.58 -6.66 8.49
CA HIS A 42 -5.93 -6.24 8.80
C HIS A 42 -6.94 -7.38 8.58
N THR A 43 -7.95 -7.43 9.44
CA THR A 43 -9.09 -8.34 9.34
C THR A 43 -10.32 -7.66 8.73
N GLY A 44 -10.26 -6.33 8.57
CA GLY A 44 -11.25 -5.49 7.92
C GLY A 44 -10.70 -4.75 6.70
N TYR A 45 -11.60 -4.03 6.03
CA TYR A 45 -11.25 -3.29 4.82
C TYR A 45 -10.29 -2.15 5.13
N LEU A 46 -9.34 -1.89 4.23
CA LEU A 46 -8.50 -0.71 4.32
C LEU A 46 -9.30 0.55 3.98
N SER A 47 -9.37 1.44 4.96
CA SER A 47 -10.02 2.75 4.84
C SER A 47 -9.05 3.78 4.22
N CYS A 48 -7.78 3.75 4.63
CA CYS A 48 -6.74 4.70 4.21
C CYS A 48 -5.35 4.08 4.29
N CYS A 49 -4.42 4.55 3.45
CA CYS A 49 -3.00 4.25 3.56
C CYS A 49 -2.17 5.49 3.23
N ARG A 50 -1.03 5.69 3.90
CA ARG A 50 -0.13 6.83 3.68
C ARG A 50 1.32 6.43 3.91
N PHE A 51 2.18 6.74 2.95
CA PHE A 51 3.62 6.56 3.12
C PHE A 51 4.20 7.65 4.02
N ILE A 52 5.03 7.23 4.97
CA ILE A 52 5.92 8.12 5.74
C ILE A 52 7.22 8.28 4.95
N ASP A 53 7.78 7.15 4.52
CA ASP A 53 8.98 7.05 3.68
C ASP A 53 8.86 5.82 2.74
N ASP A 54 9.94 5.45 2.05
CA ASP A 54 9.93 4.31 1.11
C ASP A 54 9.81 2.93 1.77
N ASN A 55 10.09 2.84 3.07
CA ASN A 55 10.08 1.62 3.86
C ASN A 55 8.94 1.57 4.88
N GLN A 56 8.30 2.70 5.18
CA GLN A 56 7.26 2.83 6.20
C GLN A 56 5.97 3.37 5.59
N ILE A 57 4.89 2.65 5.86
CA ILE A 57 3.53 3.02 5.49
C ILE A 57 2.61 2.86 6.69
N VAL A 58 1.68 3.79 6.86
CA VAL A 58 0.60 3.72 7.85
C VAL A 58 -0.66 3.29 7.12
N THR A 59 -1.37 2.32 7.68
CA THR A 59 -2.62 1.78 7.15
C THR A 59 -3.71 1.87 8.20
N SER A 60 -4.88 2.38 7.82
CA SER A 60 -6.05 2.39 8.69
C SER A 60 -7.08 1.42 8.13
N SER A 61 -7.71 0.67 9.02
CA SER A 61 -8.69 -0.36 8.68
C SER A 61 -10.01 -0.18 9.45
N GLY A 62 -11.09 -0.71 8.88
CA GLY A 62 -12.42 -0.74 9.48
C GLY A 62 -12.56 -1.77 10.62
N ASP A 63 -11.53 -2.54 10.93
CA ASP A 63 -11.49 -3.51 12.04
C ASP A 63 -11.12 -2.90 13.41
N MET A 64 -11.19 -1.56 13.52
CA MET A 64 -10.77 -0.79 14.69
C MET A 64 -9.26 -0.83 14.99
N THR A 65 -8.42 -1.16 13.99
CA THR A 65 -6.96 -1.06 14.07
C THR A 65 -6.37 0.00 13.11
N TRP A 66 -5.27 0.63 13.52
CA TRP A 66 -4.55 1.69 12.79
C TRP A 66 -3.04 1.47 12.82
#